data_AF-A0A9D6ZQL2-F1
#
_entry.id   AF-A0A9D6ZQL2-F1
#
_cell.length_a   1.000
_cell.length_b   1.000
_cell.length_c   1.000
_cell.angle_alpha   90.00
_cell.angle_beta   90.00
_cell.angle_gamma   90.00
#
_symmetry.space_group_name_H-M   'P 1'
#
loop_
_entity.id
_entity.type
_entity.pdbx_description
1 polymer ?
#
loop_
_entity_poly.entity_id
_entity_poly.type
_entity_poly.pdbx_seq_one_letter_code
_entity_poly.pdbx_strand_id
1 'polypeptide(L)'
;MSVSTPSRLAAGQEPVFVFGANIAGDHNEGPAAVAARFHGGAAGKWNGPAGNCYAVPYLDSKMRLLPLDVIGNYVSICCEYIAKKPALQFQITRFACEPGEYTDVQMSDLWRHAPENCQLPGVWLRTLDPRRAVRLLVFDPGEALTEPSRQTLMERFLAGKAAQCGSAQVEFVSIGSLPGIGATAQFARRLNRRHRVIGQNTSFYGDDAALTCERKAVWYATHLVDLFEVENTGRPEHMRVLGSARRGGLVVDELIG
;
A
#
# COMPACT_ATOMS: atom_id res chain seq x y z
N MET A 1 5.85 30.81 13.36
CA MET A 1 5.85 30.18 12.03
C MET A 1 4.57 29.37 11.93
N SER A 2 3.64 29.76 11.06
CA SER A 2 2.36 29.06 10.91
C SER A 2 2.62 27.70 10.27
N VAL A 3 2.39 26.62 11.02
CA VAL A 3 2.39 25.26 10.47
C VAL A 3 1.18 25.19 9.53
N SER A 4 1.43 25.26 8.21
CA SER A 4 0.39 25.04 7.22
C SER A 4 -0.02 23.57 7.30
N THR A 5 -1.19 23.32 7.87
CA THR A 5 -1.83 22.00 7.85
C THR A 5 -1.79 21.44 6.43
N PRO A 6 -1.31 20.21 6.21
CA PRO A 6 -1.32 19.61 4.87
C PRO A 6 -2.74 19.68 4.31
N SER A 7 -2.89 20.23 3.10
CA SER A 7 -4.20 20.37 2.47
C SER A 7 -4.81 18.98 2.29
N ARG A 8 -6.06 18.82 2.76
CA ARG A 8 -6.85 17.63 2.48
C ARG A 8 -7.20 17.65 0.99
N LEU A 9 -6.94 16.54 0.29
CA LEU A 9 -7.33 16.39 -1.12
C LEU A 9 -8.84 16.63 -1.27
N ALA A 10 -9.23 17.33 -2.34
CA ALA A 10 -10.65 17.49 -2.66
C ALA A 10 -11.27 16.14 -3.05
N ALA A 11 -12.59 16.04 -2.96
CA ALA A 11 -13.28 14.79 -3.31
C ALA A 11 -12.96 14.40 -4.76
N GLY A 12 -12.60 13.12 -4.97
CA GLY A 12 -12.23 12.58 -6.28
C GLY A 12 -10.78 12.87 -6.73
N GLN A 13 -10.02 13.70 -6.01
CA GLN A 13 -8.60 13.92 -6.31
C GLN A 13 -7.71 12.80 -5.76
N GLU A 14 -6.60 12.55 -6.47
CA GLU A 14 -5.57 11.62 -6.08
C GLU A 14 -4.26 12.34 -5.75
N PRO A 15 -3.47 11.85 -4.76
CA PRO A 15 -2.15 12.38 -4.51
C PRO A 15 -1.26 12.19 -5.75
N VAL A 16 -0.20 12.99 -5.82
CA VAL A 16 0.84 12.80 -6.83
C VAL A 16 1.47 11.42 -6.61
N PHE A 17 1.37 10.57 -7.62
CA PHE A 17 1.82 9.18 -7.55
C PHE A 17 3.32 9.10 -7.80
N VAL A 18 4.11 8.73 -6.78
CA VAL A 18 5.56 8.62 -6.90
C VAL A 18 5.96 7.17 -7.07
N PHE A 19 6.60 6.85 -8.19
CA PHE A 19 6.85 5.47 -8.60
C PHE A 19 8.30 5.22 -9.01
N GLY A 20 8.73 3.97 -8.88
CA GLY A 20 10.02 3.51 -9.39
C GLY A 20 10.01 3.36 -10.91
N ALA A 21 11.02 3.91 -11.59
CA ALA A 21 11.21 3.79 -13.03
C ALA A 21 12.58 3.19 -13.39
N ASN A 22 12.68 2.59 -14.57
CA ASN A 22 13.97 2.32 -15.20
C ASN A 22 14.44 3.56 -15.98
N ILE A 23 15.76 3.69 -16.20
CA ILE A 23 16.32 4.85 -16.93
C ILE A 23 15.94 4.89 -18.42
N ALA A 24 15.44 3.78 -19.01
CA ALA A 24 14.89 3.80 -20.36
C ALA A 24 13.50 4.48 -20.40
N GLY A 25 12.83 4.63 -19.27
CA GLY A 25 11.50 5.21 -19.15
C GLY A 25 10.40 4.30 -19.68
N ASP A 26 10.62 2.98 -19.62
CA ASP A 26 9.62 1.98 -20.02
C ASP A 26 8.56 1.83 -18.93
N HIS A 27 7.33 2.24 -19.25
CA HIS A 27 6.19 2.28 -18.32
C HIS A 27 5.15 1.21 -18.64
N ASN A 28 5.58 0.00 -19.02
CA ASN A 28 4.68 -1.06 -19.46
C ASN A 28 4.22 -2.01 -18.34
N GLU A 29 4.88 -1.97 -17.17
CA GLU A 29 4.63 -2.90 -16.07
C GLU A 29 4.56 -2.23 -14.71
N GLY A 30 4.02 -2.96 -13.73
CA GLY A 30 4.07 -2.58 -12.32
C GLY A 30 3.49 -1.20 -12.01
N PRO A 31 4.08 -0.47 -11.04
CA PRO A 31 3.70 0.90 -10.72
C PRO A 31 3.87 1.88 -11.89
N ALA A 32 4.85 1.68 -12.77
CA ALA A 32 5.09 2.57 -13.91
C ALA A 32 3.92 2.54 -14.92
N ALA A 33 3.34 1.35 -15.18
CA ALA A 33 2.12 1.23 -15.98
C ALA A 33 0.93 1.94 -15.34
N VAL A 34 0.78 1.89 -14.02
CA VAL A 34 -0.26 2.63 -13.29
C VAL A 34 -0.07 4.13 -13.46
N ALA A 35 1.18 4.61 -13.36
CA ALA A 35 1.50 6.01 -13.54
C ALA A 35 1.18 6.51 -14.97
N ALA A 36 1.57 5.75 -16.00
CA ALA A 36 1.26 6.07 -17.38
C ALA A 36 -0.25 6.05 -17.67
N ARG A 37 -0.96 5.00 -17.22
CA ARG A 37 -2.38 4.80 -17.50
C ARG A 37 -3.30 5.81 -16.82
N PHE A 38 -3.03 6.15 -15.56
CA PHE A 38 -3.99 6.92 -14.74
C PHE A 38 -3.46 8.28 -14.26
N HIS A 39 -2.15 8.43 -14.14
CA HIS A 39 -1.55 9.63 -13.57
C HIS A 39 -0.84 10.50 -14.61
N GLY A 40 -0.97 10.20 -15.91
CA GLY A 40 -0.35 11.01 -16.97
C GLY A 40 1.17 10.92 -17.02
N GLY A 41 1.74 9.78 -16.61
CA GLY A 41 3.16 9.51 -16.72
C GLY A 41 3.60 9.42 -18.19
N ALA A 42 4.39 10.40 -18.64
CA ALA A 42 4.86 10.46 -20.02
C ALA A 42 5.83 9.30 -20.34
N ALA A 43 5.71 8.73 -21.55
CA ALA A 43 6.64 7.71 -22.04
C ALA A 43 8.08 8.25 -22.08
N GLY A 44 9.07 7.42 -21.73
CA GLY A 44 10.48 7.83 -21.67
C GLY A 44 10.84 8.69 -20.45
N LYS A 45 9.88 9.02 -19.58
CA LYS A 45 10.14 9.82 -18.38
C LYS A 45 10.66 8.96 -17.23
N TRP A 46 11.99 8.87 -17.13
CA TRP A 46 12.65 8.06 -16.11
C TRP A 46 12.93 8.77 -14.77
N ASN A 47 12.91 10.10 -14.73
CA ASN A 47 13.08 10.88 -13.50
C ASN A 47 12.28 12.18 -13.53
N GLY A 48 11.73 12.56 -12.38
CA GLY A 48 11.04 13.83 -12.17
C GLY A 48 9.54 13.79 -12.45
N PRO A 49 8.87 14.95 -12.37
CA PRO A 49 7.41 15.03 -12.49
C PRO A 49 6.92 14.86 -13.94
N ALA A 50 5.76 14.22 -14.10
CA ALA A 50 4.94 14.20 -15.31
C ALA A 50 3.46 13.99 -14.94
N GLY A 51 2.54 14.78 -15.51
CA GLY A 51 1.13 14.70 -15.13
C GLY A 51 0.91 14.82 -13.61
N ASN A 52 0.13 13.92 -13.03
CA ASN A 52 -0.07 13.74 -11.59
C ASN A 52 0.83 12.63 -11.00
N CYS A 53 2.07 12.49 -11.49
CA CYS A 53 3.05 11.54 -10.97
C CYS A 53 4.49 12.09 -10.97
N TYR A 54 5.38 11.35 -10.30
CA TYR A 54 6.82 11.62 -10.24
C TYR A 54 7.60 10.30 -10.36
N ALA A 55 8.54 10.22 -11.30
CA ALA A 55 9.39 9.05 -11.50
C ALA A 55 10.68 9.14 -10.67
N VAL A 56 11.04 8.05 -9.99
CA VAL A 56 12.31 7.87 -9.27
C VAL A 56 13.06 6.71 -9.91
N PRO A 57 14.24 6.91 -10.51
CA PRO A 57 14.96 5.83 -11.18
C PRO A 57 15.57 4.86 -10.17
N TYR A 58 15.40 3.56 -10.42
CA TYR A 58 15.99 2.47 -9.62
C TYR A 58 16.61 1.34 -10.44
N LEU A 59 16.32 1.29 -11.75
CA LEU A 59 16.91 0.33 -12.68
C LEU A 59 17.65 1.05 -13.81
N ASP A 60 18.76 0.48 -14.26
CA ASP A 60 19.44 0.90 -15.48
C ASP A 60 18.71 0.46 -16.76
N SER A 61 19.26 0.78 -17.92
CA SER A 61 18.66 0.47 -19.23
C SER A 61 18.72 -1.01 -19.59
N LYS A 62 19.40 -1.82 -18.76
CA LYS A 62 19.48 -3.27 -18.86
C LYS A 62 18.69 -3.96 -17.75
N MET A 63 17.78 -3.23 -17.09
CA MET A 63 16.94 -3.71 -15.99
C MET A 63 17.74 -4.24 -14.79
N ARG A 64 18.94 -3.69 -14.55
CA ARG A 64 19.74 -4.01 -13.37
C ARG A 64 19.53 -2.93 -12.31
N LEU A 65 19.48 -3.33 -11.04
CA LEU A 65 19.40 -2.39 -9.93
C LEU A 65 20.54 -1.37 -9.99
N LEU A 66 20.15 -0.11 -9.85
CA LEU A 66 21.09 0.96 -9.52
C LEU A 66 21.59 0.74 -8.08
N PRO A 67 22.85 1.08 -7.78
CA PRO A 67 23.36 1.07 -6.41
C PRO A 67 22.46 1.87 -5.45
N LEU A 68 22.32 1.40 -4.20
CA LEU A 68 21.38 1.97 -3.23
C LEU A 68 21.66 3.45 -2.93
N ASP A 69 22.92 3.87 -2.93
CA ASP A 69 23.34 5.27 -2.78
C ASP A 69 22.92 6.13 -3.99
N VAL A 70 23.00 5.58 -5.20
CA VAL A 70 22.51 6.24 -6.42
C VAL A 70 20.99 6.43 -6.34
N ILE A 71 20.24 5.40 -5.94
CA ILE A 71 18.79 5.52 -5.70
C ILE A 71 18.51 6.58 -4.62
N GLY A 72 19.29 6.56 -3.53
CA GLY A 72 19.20 7.53 -2.44
C GLY A 72 19.33 8.99 -2.90
N ASN A 73 20.24 9.28 -3.83
CA ASN A 73 20.37 10.62 -4.42
C ASN A 73 19.09 11.06 -5.15
N TYR A 74 18.45 10.17 -5.90
CA TYR A 74 17.18 10.48 -6.57
C TYR A 74 16.00 10.61 -5.60
N VAL A 75 15.98 9.80 -4.53
CA VAL A 75 15.00 9.95 -3.43
C VAL A 75 15.16 11.31 -2.76
N SER A 76 16.40 11.77 -2.52
CA SER A 76 16.68 13.11 -1.97
C SER A 76 16.13 14.22 -2.88
N ILE A 77 16.41 14.15 -4.19
CA ILE A 77 15.89 15.11 -5.17
C ILE A 77 14.36 15.11 -5.20
N CYS A 78 13.74 13.93 -5.11
CA CYS A 78 12.29 13.80 -4.99
C CYS A 78 11.76 14.47 -3.72
N CYS A 79 12.39 14.21 -2.57
CA CYS A 79 12.02 14.82 -1.29
C CYS A 79 12.12 16.34 -1.33
N GLU A 80 13.18 16.90 -1.94
CA GLU A 80 13.29 18.35 -2.16
C GLU A 80 12.15 18.91 -3.02
N TYR A 81 11.77 18.19 -4.08
CA TYR A 81 10.65 18.56 -4.94
C TYR A 81 9.32 18.57 -4.17
N ILE A 82 9.09 17.55 -3.33
CA ILE A 82 7.91 17.38 -2.49
C ILE A 82 7.83 18.51 -1.45
N ALA A 83 8.94 18.81 -0.77
CA ALA A 83 9.01 19.86 0.26
C ALA A 83 8.68 21.25 -0.30
N LYS A 84 9.03 21.51 -1.57
CA LYS A 84 8.68 22.75 -2.28
C LYS A 84 7.20 22.84 -2.69
N LYS A 85 6.38 21.81 -2.41
CA LYS A 85 4.95 21.74 -2.78
C LYS A 85 4.06 21.34 -1.59
N PRO A 86 4.03 22.12 -0.50
CA PRO A 86 3.29 21.76 0.72
C PRO A 86 1.76 21.66 0.51
N ALA A 87 1.22 22.26 -0.55
CA ALA A 87 -0.20 22.20 -0.91
C ALA A 87 -0.60 20.92 -1.65
N LEU A 88 0.34 20.03 -2.00
CA LEU A 88 0.08 18.76 -2.66
C LEU A 88 0.38 17.61 -1.71
N GLN A 89 -0.35 16.51 -1.87
CA GLN A 89 -0.05 15.24 -1.22
C GLN A 89 0.67 14.31 -2.20
N PHE A 90 1.64 13.55 -1.70
CA PHE A 90 2.41 12.58 -2.48
C PHE A 90 2.22 11.18 -1.90
N GLN A 91 2.04 10.19 -2.77
CA GLN A 91 1.92 8.79 -2.38
C GLN A 91 3.06 8.01 -3.00
N ILE A 92 3.97 7.51 -2.16
CA ILE A 92 5.13 6.74 -2.58
C ILE A 92 4.73 5.28 -2.74
N THR A 93 5.00 4.70 -3.90
CA THR A 93 4.81 3.25 -4.11
C THR A 93 5.94 2.47 -3.45
N ARG A 94 5.68 1.22 -3.07
CA ARG A 94 6.75 0.26 -2.77
C ARG A 94 7.40 -0.15 -4.10
N PHE A 95 8.70 0.08 -4.26
CA PHE A 95 9.48 -0.28 -5.46
C PHE A 95 10.90 -0.72 -5.06
N ALA A 96 11.61 -1.38 -5.97
CA ALA A 96 12.95 -1.93 -5.74
C ALA A 96 13.00 -2.96 -4.59
N CYS A 97 11.86 -3.59 -4.29
CA CYS A 97 11.70 -4.47 -3.14
C CYS A 97 11.11 -5.83 -3.55
N GLU A 98 11.23 -6.17 -4.82
CA GLU A 98 10.82 -7.44 -5.40
C GLU A 98 11.84 -8.54 -5.02
N PRO A 99 11.48 -9.83 -5.11
CA PRO A 99 12.40 -10.91 -4.75
C PRO A 99 13.72 -10.82 -5.53
N GLY A 100 14.85 -10.76 -4.81
CA GLY A 100 16.19 -10.59 -5.39
C GLY A 100 16.65 -9.15 -5.52
N GLU A 101 15.84 -8.17 -5.09
CA GLU A 101 16.19 -6.75 -5.08
C GLU A 101 16.59 -6.26 -3.67
N TYR A 102 16.32 -4.99 -3.33
CA TYR A 102 16.59 -4.46 -2.00
C TYR A 102 15.51 -4.86 -1.00
N THR A 103 15.86 -4.85 0.29
CA THR A 103 14.90 -5.10 1.36
C THR A 103 14.04 -3.86 1.63
N ASP A 104 12.84 -4.06 2.19
CA ASP A 104 12.03 -2.94 2.71
C ASP A 104 12.79 -2.10 3.75
N VAL A 105 13.71 -2.70 4.51
CA VAL A 105 14.57 -1.97 5.46
C VAL A 105 15.48 -0.99 4.72
N GLN A 106 16.20 -1.47 3.69
CA GLN A 106 17.08 -0.63 2.88
C GLN A 106 16.33 0.48 2.16
N MET A 107 15.22 0.15 1.50
CA MET A 107 14.47 1.13 0.72
C MET A 107 13.73 2.13 1.62
N SER A 108 13.11 1.69 2.72
CA SER A 108 12.42 2.62 3.63
C SER A 108 13.38 3.59 4.32
N ASP A 109 14.63 3.20 4.58
CA ASP A 109 15.64 4.07 5.18
C ASP A 109 15.95 5.30 4.31
N LEU A 110 15.95 5.15 2.98
CA LEU A 110 16.10 6.27 2.04
C LEU A 110 14.98 7.32 2.20
N TRP A 111 13.81 6.91 2.71
CA TRP A 111 12.64 7.76 2.93
C TRP A 111 12.46 8.17 4.40
N ARG A 112 13.42 7.87 5.29
CA ARG A 112 13.32 8.14 6.74
C ARG A 112 13.00 9.60 7.08
N HIS A 113 13.48 10.52 6.26
CA HIS A 113 13.30 11.96 6.42
C HIS A 113 12.38 12.58 5.36
N ALA A 114 11.49 11.77 4.78
CA ALA A 114 10.52 12.25 3.81
C ALA A 114 9.67 13.41 4.38
N PRO A 115 9.29 14.41 3.57
CA PRO A 115 8.46 15.53 4.00
C PRO A 115 7.08 15.09 4.54
N GLU A 116 6.43 15.91 5.36
CA GLU A 116 5.15 15.56 6.00
C GLU A 116 4.00 15.29 5.02
N ASN A 117 4.03 15.91 3.84
CA ASN A 117 3.07 15.69 2.76
C ASN A 117 3.41 14.47 1.87
N CYS A 118 4.30 13.61 2.36
CA CYS A 118 4.71 12.35 1.75
C CYS A 118 4.09 11.15 2.50
N GLN A 119 3.33 10.33 1.80
CA GLN A 119 2.72 9.12 2.35
C GLN A 119 3.49 7.90 1.88
N LEU A 120 4.02 7.12 2.83
CA LEU A 120 4.76 5.90 2.57
C LEU A 120 3.86 4.65 2.66
N PRO A 121 4.23 3.53 1.99
CA PRO A 121 3.55 2.25 2.15
C PRO A 121 3.46 1.83 3.62
N GLY A 122 2.39 1.12 3.99
CA GLY A 122 2.17 0.67 5.36
C GLY A 122 3.33 -0.17 5.91
N VAL A 123 3.87 -1.06 5.07
CA VAL A 123 5.06 -1.87 5.37
C VAL A 123 6.24 -0.97 5.72
N TRP A 124 6.60 0.01 4.88
CA TRP A 124 7.71 0.93 5.14
C TRP A 124 7.51 1.77 6.40
N LEU A 125 6.30 2.27 6.64
CA LEU A 125 6.00 3.00 7.88
C LEU A 125 6.28 2.16 9.12
N ARG A 126 5.90 0.87 9.13
CA ARG A 126 6.18 -0.04 10.25
C ARG A 126 7.64 -0.45 10.34
N THR A 127 8.33 -0.61 9.20
CA THR A 127 9.77 -0.86 9.18
C THR A 127 10.54 0.29 9.82
N LEU A 128 10.12 1.54 9.57
CA LEU A 128 10.72 2.73 10.17
C LEU A 128 10.34 2.95 11.65
N ASP A 129 9.12 2.59 12.05
CA ASP A 129 8.67 2.64 13.44
C ASP A 129 7.76 1.43 13.79
N PRO A 130 8.32 0.38 14.41
CA PRO A 130 7.59 -0.85 14.74
C PRO A 130 6.39 -0.64 15.66
N ARG A 131 6.36 0.47 16.42
CA ARG A 131 5.27 0.82 17.35
C ARG A 131 3.98 1.20 16.61
N ARG A 132 4.09 1.62 15.34
CA ARG A 132 2.93 1.93 14.50
C ARG A 132 1.99 0.74 14.39
N ALA A 133 0.71 1.05 14.25
CA ALA A 133 -0.35 0.05 14.23
C ALA A 133 -0.14 -1.02 13.15
N VAL A 134 -0.42 -2.27 13.52
CA VAL A 134 -0.61 -3.38 12.59
C VAL A 134 -1.89 -3.11 11.82
N ARG A 135 -1.76 -2.84 10.53
CA ARG A 135 -2.89 -2.63 9.61
C ARG A 135 -3.20 -3.97 8.96
N LEU A 136 -4.28 -4.60 9.41
CA LEU A 136 -4.69 -5.95 9.07
C LEU A 136 -5.72 -5.90 7.94
N LEU A 137 -5.30 -6.19 6.71
CA LEU A 137 -6.21 -6.36 5.58
C LEU A 137 -6.96 -7.67 5.74
N VAL A 138 -8.26 -7.61 6.01
CA VAL A 138 -9.10 -8.79 6.18
C VAL A 138 -9.70 -9.15 4.83
N PHE A 139 -9.37 -10.33 4.32
CA PHE A 139 -10.02 -10.92 3.16
C PHE A 139 -11.06 -11.94 3.66
N ASP A 140 -12.32 -11.53 3.66
CA ASP A 140 -13.44 -12.33 4.19
C ASP A 140 -14.67 -12.27 3.27
N PRO A 141 -14.56 -12.76 2.02
CA PRO A 141 -15.67 -12.66 1.07
C PRO A 141 -16.88 -13.55 1.44
N GLY A 142 -16.69 -14.51 2.34
CA GLY A 142 -17.73 -15.39 2.87
C GLY A 142 -18.38 -14.90 4.17
N GLU A 143 -17.93 -13.75 4.69
CA GLU A 143 -18.40 -13.20 5.96
C GLU A 143 -18.23 -14.15 7.16
N ALA A 144 -17.16 -14.95 7.16
CA ALA A 144 -16.78 -15.87 8.22
C ALA A 144 -16.70 -15.18 9.59
N LEU A 145 -16.37 -13.88 9.65
CA LEU A 145 -16.37 -13.13 10.91
C LEU A 145 -17.76 -12.92 11.53
N THR A 146 -18.85 -13.33 10.87
CA THR A 146 -20.17 -13.41 11.51
C THR A 146 -20.30 -14.62 12.45
N GLU A 147 -19.47 -15.65 12.27
CA GLU A 147 -19.51 -16.89 13.04
C GLU A 147 -18.73 -16.77 14.38
N PRO A 148 -19.33 -17.13 15.53
CA PRO A 148 -18.65 -17.04 16.83
C PRO A 148 -17.33 -17.84 16.94
N SER A 149 -17.25 -18.99 16.27
CA SER A 149 -16.04 -19.82 16.20
C SER A 149 -14.88 -19.08 15.52
N ARG A 150 -15.15 -18.48 14.35
CA ARG A 150 -14.19 -17.67 13.59
C ARG A 150 -13.78 -16.42 14.34
N GLN A 151 -14.72 -15.76 15.01
CA GLN A 151 -14.43 -14.63 15.88
C GLN A 151 -13.46 -15.00 17.00
N THR A 152 -13.67 -16.16 17.64
CA THR A 152 -12.79 -16.68 18.69
C THR A 152 -11.39 -17.00 18.14
N LEU A 153 -11.30 -17.61 16.95
CA LEU A 153 -10.03 -17.88 16.29
C LEU A 153 -9.27 -16.58 15.98
N MET A 154 -9.95 -15.58 15.42
CA MET A 154 -9.38 -14.27 15.12
C MET A 154 -8.89 -13.56 16.39
N GLU A 155 -9.62 -13.63 17.51
CA GLU A 155 -9.16 -13.05 18.78
C GLU A 155 -7.86 -13.69 19.29
N ARG A 156 -7.76 -15.03 19.23
CA ARG A 156 -6.54 -15.74 19.62
C ARG A 156 -5.37 -15.37 18.72
N PHE A 157 -5.63 -15.25 17.42
CA PHE A 157 -4.64 -14.78 16.45
C PHE A 157 -4.15 -13.35 16.76
N LEU A 158 -5.06 -12.41 17.05
CA LEU A 158 -4.71 -11.03 17.38
C LEU A 158 -3.86 -10.93 18.66
N ALA A 159 -4.16 -11.74 19.67
CA ALA A 159 -3.36 -11.82 20.89
C ALA A 159 -1.91 -12.27 20.60
N GLY A 160 -1.75 -13.29 19.74
CA GLY A 160 -0.42 -13.75 19.30
C GLY A 160 0.30 -12.71 18.43
N LYS A 161 -0.40 -12.07 17.49
CA LYS A 161 0.17 -11.07 16.60
C LYS A 161 0.67 -9.84 17.32
N ALA A 162 -0.03 -9.36 18.34
CA ALA A 162 0.42 -8.21 19.13
C ALA A 162 1.81 -8.45 19.74
N ALA A 163 2.05 -9.66 20.27
CA ALA A 163 3.35 -10.05 20.80
C ALA A 163 4.43 -10.16 19.71
N GLN A 164 4.11 -10.81 18.59
CA GLN A 164 5.05 -10.97 17.47
C GLN A 164 5.44 -9.64 16.81
N CYS A 165 4.46 -8.73 16.66
CA CYS A 165 4.64 -7.47 15.95
C CYS A 165 5.21 -6.35 16.82
N GLY A 166 5.32 -6.53 18.14
CA GLY A 166 5.76 -5.47 19.06
C GLY A 166 4.80 -4.28 19.13
N SER A 167 3.53 -4.45 18.73
CA SER A 167 2.51 -3.40 18.80
C SER A 167 1.14 -4.00 19.09
N ALA A 168 0.50 -3.52 20.16
CA ALA A 168 -0.88 -3.87 20.51
C ALA A 168 -1.92 -3.03 19.73
N GLN A 169 -1.48 -2.08 18.90
CA GLN A 169 -2.36 -1.26 18.09
C GLN A 169 -2.68 -2.02 16.80
N VAL A 170 -3.94 -2.42 16.65
CA VAL A 170 -4.45 -3.07 15.43
C VAL A 170 -5.51 -2.18 14.80
N GLU A 171 -5.41 -1.99 13.49
CA GLU A 171 -6.42 -1.38 12.65
C GLU A 171 -6.86 -2.39 11.59
N PHE A 172 -8.15 -2.68 11.53
CA PHE A 172 -8.72 -3.51 10.49
C PHE A 172 -8.84 -2.72 9.20
N VAL A 173 -8.54 -3.35 8.08
CA VAL A 173 -8.63 -2.77 6.74
C VAL A 173 -9.52 -3.66 5.89
N SER A 174 -10.50 -3.07 5.21
CA SER A 174 -11.32 -3.77 4.21
C SER A 174 -11.21 -3.11 2.85
N ILE A 175 -11.38 -3.90 1.80
CA ILE A 175 -11.41 -3.44 0.42
C ILE A 175 -12.84 -3.05 0.08
N GLY A 176 -13.08 -1.78 -0.25
CA GLY A 176 -14.42 -1.24 -0.51
C GLY A 176 -15.10 -1.77 -1.77
N SER A 177 -14.38 -2.48 -2.63
CA SER A 177 -14.92 -3.16 -3.81
C SER A 177 -15.32 -4.62 -3.55
N LEU A 178 -15.07 -5.16 -2.35
CA LEU A 178 -15.32 -6.57 -2.03
C LEU A 178 -16.37 -6.74 -0.91
N PRO A 179 -17.03 -7.91 -0.82
CA PRO A 179 -17.91 -8.27 0.30
C PRO A 179 -17.18 -8.37 1.66
N GLY A 180 -17.92 -8.62 2.75
CA GLY A 180 -17.35 -8.87 4.09
C GLY A 180 -17.02 -7.62 4.92
N ILE A 181 -17.25 -6.42 4.38
CA ILE A 181 -17.02 -5.16 5.09
C ILE A 181 -17.89 -5.07 6.35
N GLY A 182 -19.14 -5.52 6.27
CA GLY A 182 -20.09 -5.49 7.39
C GLY A 182 -19.64 -6.36 8.56
N ALA A 183 -19.29 -7.61 8.29
CA ALA A 183 -18.78 -8.56 9.28
C ALA A 183 -17.49 -8.03 9.94
N THR A 184 -16.54 -7.54 9.13
CA THR A 184 -15.30 -6.93 9.64
C THR A 184 -15.57 -5.70 10.51
N ALA A 185 -16.50 -4.83 10.09
CA ALA A 185 -16.87 -3.62 10.84
C ALA A 185 -17.50 -3.95 12.19
N GLN A 186 -18.42 -4.91 12.22
CA GLN A 186 -19.07 -5.36 13.45
C GLN A 186 -18.04 -5.95 14.42
N PHE A 187 -17.15 -6.81 13.92
CA PHE A 187 -16.08 -7.41 14.71
C PHE A 187 -15.12 -6.36 15.27
N ALA A 188 -14.65 -5.42 14.44
CA ALA A 188 -13.77 -4.34 14.86
C ALA A 188 -14.40 -3.46 15.94
N ARG A 189 -15.68 -3.09 15.80
CA ARG A 189 -16.42 -2.32 16.81
C ARG A 189 -16.51 -3.06 18.14
N ARG A 190 -16.82 -4.36 18.12
CA ARG A 190 -16.89 -5.19 19.33
C ARG A 190 -15.58 -5.21 20.10
N LEU A 191 -14.45 -5.22 19.40
CA LEU A 191 -13.11 -5.16 20.00
C LEU A 191 -12.63 -3.73 20.32
N ASN A 192 -13.46 -2.71 20.11
CA ASN A 192 -13.10 -1.29 20.21
C ASN A 192 -11.83 -0.95 19.41
N ARG A 193 -11.74 -1.46 18.17
CA ARG A 193 -10.61 -1.23 17.25
C ARG A 193 -11.03 -0.37 16.07
N ARG A 194 -10.06 0.33 15.48
CA ARG A 194 -10.30 1.12 14.26
C ARG A 194 -10.54 0.19 13.09
N HIS A 195 -11.44 0.60 12.20
CA HIS A 195 -11.70 -0.03 10.92
C HIS A 195 -11.62 1.00 9.82
N ARG A 196 -10.83 0.70 8.79
CA ARG A 196 -10.64 1.52 7.60
C ARG A 196 -11.15 0.76 6.38
N VAL A 197 -12.13 1.34 5.70
CA VAL A 197 -12.52 0.88 4.37
C VAL A 197 -11.75 1.72 3.36
N ILE A 198 -10.96 1.09 2.51
CA ILE A 198 -10.34 1.74 1.36
C ILE A 198 -11.38 1.74 0.25
N GLY A 199 -11.84 2.93 -0.13
CA GLY A 199 -12.92 3.10 -1.10
C GLY A 199 -12.45 3.14 -2.55
N GLN A 200 -13.41 2.99 -3.46
CA GLN A 200 -13.20 3.19 -4.90
C GLN A 200 -13.19 4.69 -5.23
N ASN A 201 -12.38 5.08 -6.23
CA ASN A 201 -12.44 6.41 -6.84
C ASN A 201 -12.81 6.26 -8.32
N THR A 202 -14.10 6.10 -8.58
CA THR A 202 -14.65 5.89 -9.94
C THR A 202 -14.46 7.12 -10.83
N SER A 203 -14.49 8.34 -10.25
CA SER A 203 -14.23 9.57 -11.01
C SER A 203 -12.82 9.66 -11.56
N PHE A 204 -11.83 9.06 -10.90
CA PHE A 204 -10.42 9.11 -11.33
C PHE A 204 -10.01 7.88 -12.13
N TYR A 205 -10.40 6.68 -11.68
CA TYR A 205 -9.95 5.42 -12.27
C TYR A 205 -10.96 4.77 -13.23
N GLY A 206 -12.17 5.30 -13.37
CA GLY A 206 -13.21 4.73 -14.24
C GLY A 206 -13.47 3.26 -13.92
N ASP A 207 -13.44 2.41 -14.95
CA ASP A 207 -13.68 0.96 -14.87
C ASP A 207 -12.62 0.22 -14.03
N ASP A 208 -11.44 0.80 -13.82
CA ASP A 208 -10.37 0.21 -13.01
C ASP A 208 -10.44 0.57 -11.52
N ALA A 209 -11.50 1.27 -11.09
CA ALA A 209 -11.63 1.74 -9.71
C ALA A 209 -11.62 0.61 -8.68
N ALA A 210 -12.22 -0.54 -9.00
CA ALA A 210 -12.21 -1.72 -8.12
C ALA A 210 -10.80 -2.32 -7.97
N LEU A 211 -10.07 -2.49 -9.08
CA LEU A 211 -8.71 -3.05 -9.04
C LEU A 211 -7.73 -2.09 -8.36
N THR A 212 -7.90 -0.78 -8.56
CA THR A 212 -7.05 0.22 -7.90
C THR A 212 -7.36 0.34 -6.41
N CYS A 213 -8.63 0.17 -6.02
CA CYS A 213 -9.04 0.06 -4.62
C CYS A 213 -8.34 -1.11 -3.92
N GLU A 214 -8.30 -2.30 -4.54
CA GLU A 214 -7.56 -3.47 -4.04
C GLU A 214 -6.07 -3.15 -3.82
N ARG A 215 -5.40 -2.57 -4.82
CA ARG A 215 -3.98 -2.19 -4.75
C ARG A 215 -3.70 -1.17 -3.66
N LYS A 216 -4.57 -0.18 -3.48
CA LYS A 216 -4.45 0.83 -2.41
C LYS A 216 -4.63 0.22 -1.03
N ALA A 217 -5.53 -0.75 -0.89
CA ALA A 217 -5.71 -1.47 0.37
C ALA A 217 -4.45 -2.27 0.74
N VAL A 218 -3.85 -2.94 -0.23
CA VAL A 218 -2.55 -3.61 -0.06
C VAL A 218 -1.47 -2.59 0.30
N TRP A 219 -1.32 -1.50 -0.45
CA TRP A 219 -0.32 -0.46 -0.16
C TRP A 219 -0.46 0.13 1.25
N TYR A 220 -1.70 0.32 1.72
CA TYR A 220 -1.99 0.87 3.04
C TYR A 220 -1.68 -0.11 4.18
N ALA A 221 -1.96 -1.39 3.95
CA ALA A 221 -1.87 -2.45 4.94
C ALA A 221 -0.43 -2.89 5.22
N THR A 222 -0.30 -3.77 6.22
CA THR A 222 0.99 -4.34 6.65
C THR A 222 0.94 -5.86 6.68
N HIS A 223 -0.26 -6.40 6.89
CA HIS A 223 -0.56 -7.82 6.98
C HIS A 223 -1.84 -8.06 6.19
N LEU A 224 -1.98 -9.26 5.64
CA LEU A 224 -3.24 -9.78 5.13
C LEU A 224 -3.62 -11.00 5.96
N VAL A 225 -4.87 -11.02 6.41
CA VAL A 225 -5.47 -12.23 6.99
C VAL A 225 -6.52 -12.74 6.03
N ASP A 226 -6.30 -13.97 5.59
CA ASP A 226 -7.19 -14.70 4.70
C ASP A 226 -8.10 -15.61 5.53
N LEU A 227 -9.40 -15.35 5.45
CA LEU A 227 -10.45 -16.15 6.11
C LEU A 227 -11.20 -17.05 5.14
N PHE A 228 -10.76 -17.10 3.88
CA PHE A 228 -11.43 -17.86 2.83
C PHE A 228 -10.94 -19.31 2.78
N GLU A 229 -11.86 -20.27 2.83
CA GLU A 229 -11.55 -21.70 2.68
C GLU A 229 -11.69 -22.16 1.23
N VAL A 230 -10.69 -22.91 0.78
CA VAL A 230 -10.41 -23.22 -0.64
C VAL A 230 -11.37 -24.28 -1.23
N GLU A 231 -12.38 -24.76 -0.49
CA GLU A 231 -13.26 -25.83 -0.97
C GLU A 231 -14.09 -25.47 -2.21
N ASN A 232 -14.17 -24.19 -2.60
CA ASN A 232 -14.71 -23.76 -3.89
C ASN A 232 -13.61 -23.10 -4.73
N THR A 233 -13.44 -23.60 -5.96
CA THR A 233 -12.59 -23.10 -7.05
C THR A 233 -12.15 -21.64 -6.87
N GLY A 234 -10.84 -21.44 -6.67
CA GLY A 234 -10.23 -20.16 -6.28
C GLY A 234 -10.78 -18.97 -7.06
N ARG A 235 -11.50 -18.09 -6.35
CA ARG A 235 -12.13 -16.92 -6.96
C ARG A 235 -11.06 -15.99 -7.56
N PRO A 236 -11.27 -15.38 -8.74
CA PRO A 236 -10.28 -14.50 -9.35
C PRO A 236 -9.81 -13.36 -8.43
N GLU A 237 -10.71 -12.78 -7.63
CA GLU A 237 -10.39 -11.74 -6.64
C GLU A 237 -9.46 -12.25 -5.52
N HIS A 238 -9.61 -13.51 -5.10
CA HIS A 238 -8.78 -14.11 -4.06
C HIS A 238 -7.33 -14.23 -4.54
N MET A 239 -7.13 -14.82 -5.72
CA MET A 239 -5.81 -14.94 -6.35
C MET A 239 -5.18 -13.57 -6.63
N ARG A 240 -5.97 -12.58 -7.06
CA ARG A 240 -5.48 -11.21 -7.27
C ARG A 240 -5.02 -10.57 -5.97
N VAL A 241 -5.85 -10.57 -4.92
CA VAL A 241 -5.55 -9.90 -3.65
C VAL A 241 -4.38 -10.57 -2.96
N LEU A 242 -4.33 -11.91 -2.90
CA LEU A 242 -3.20 -12.64 -2.34
C LEU A 242 -1.91 -12.37 -3.11
N GLY A 243 -1.94 -12.45 -4.43
CA GLY A 243 -0.77 -12.16 -5.27
C GLY A 243 -0.30 -10.72 -5.12
N SER A 244 -1.23 -9.77 -5.02
CA SER A 244 -0.93 -8.36 -4.77
C SER A 244 -0.33 -8.15 -3.38
N ALA A 245 -0.88 -8.76 -2.34
CA ALA A 245 -0.38 -8.68 -0.97
C ALA A 245 1.07 -9.16 -0.85
N ARG A 246 1.38 -10.32 -1.45
CA ARG A 246 2.75 -10.87 -1.48
C ARG A 246 3.73 -9.92 -2.18
N ARG A 247 3.36 -9.40 -3.36
CA ARG A 247 4.18 -8.38 -4.07
C ARG A 247 4.28 -7.05 -3.30
N GLY A 248 3.25 -6.71 -2.53
CA GLY A 248 3.20 -5.53 -1.66
C GLY A 248 4.03 -5.67 -0.38
N GLY A 249 4.67 -6.81 -0.14
CA GLY A 249 5.47 -7.07 1.06
C GLY A 249 4.64 -7.33 2.32
N LEU A 250 3.34 -7.64 2.19
CA LEU A 250 2.51 -7.98 3.34
C LEU A 250 2.87 -9.36 3.85
N VAL A 251 2.87 -9.50 5.18
CA VAL A 251 2.82 -10.82 5.82
C VAL A 251 1.41 -11.38 5.60
N VAL A 252 1.33 -12.56 5.00
CA VAL A 252 0.06 -13.24 4.71
C VAL A 252 -0.14 -14.36 5.72
N ASP A 253 -1.24 -14.30 6.47
CA ASP A 253 -1.66 -15.31 7.43
C ASP A 253 -2.99 -15.92 6.98
N GLU A 254 -3.08 -17.24 6.95
CA GLU A 254 -4.30 -17.97 6.63
C GLU A 254 -4.95 -18.45 7.95
N LEU A 255 -6.22 -18.09 8.16
CA LEU A 255 -7.03 -18.51 9.30
C LEU A 255 -8.11 -19.51 8.83
N ILE A 256 -7.63 -20.68 8.42
CA ILE A 256 -8.46 -21.82 8.03
C ILE A 256 -8.87 -22.58 9.32
N GLY A 257 -10.14 -22.99 9.40
CA GLY A 257 -10.78 -23.57 10.58
C GLY A 257 -11.02 -25.06 10.42
#